data_AF-A0A2E8VV95-F1
#
_entry.id   AF-A0A2E8VV95-F1
#
_cell.length_a   1.000
_cell.length_b   1.000
_cell.length_c   1.000
_cell.angle_alpha   90.00
_cell.angle_beta   90.00
_cell.angle_gamma   90.00
#
_symmetry.space_group_name_H-M   'P 1'
#
loop_
_entity.id
_entity.type
_entity.pdbx_description
1 polymer ?
#
loop_
_entity_poly.entity_id
_entity_poly.type
_entity_poly.pdbx_seq_one_letter_code
_entity_poly.pdbx_strand_id
1 'polypeptide(L)'
;MPYSIETDHPDCSGWAVTKNDDGALMGCHETEEDANAQLTALNIAETEDYQRQVVLIYGPPCAGKSELAQQMAERGDLILDRDAIHSSLSNLSMHDHDPAVTAAVEASWNALLRYVPDHNGSVYIVTGAPTRNQRRELEHLTTSLRLVYADRDTCKARAKDVRPPSWDNYIDEWHDLYEPELHDRSDSMNIERRTATEGVELREEGDTLTAVGYAAVFEQTSQNLGGFVERVAPGAFRKTLQEADVRALFNHEADHLLGRKSSGTLRMMEDDKGLRYEVDLPNTTLGRDVGELLRRGDITGSSFGFRTIGDEWIETDDGYPLRRLTEVALRDVGPVTFPAYTQSEASLRSLAESRDLDLDALVQAAEADELRTILQDEPEEADIEPSSPHSTGIPRSSFIR
;
A
#
# COMPACT_ATOMS: atom_id res chain seq x y z
N MET A 1 -12.04 -22.66 -17.51
CA MET A 1 -12.91 -23.49 -16.66
C MET A 1 -12.03 -24.56 -16.05
N PRO A 2 -11.95 -24.66 -14.72
CA PRO A 2 -10.97 -25.52 -14.01
C PRO A 2 -11.41 -26.98 -13.89
N TYR A 3 -12.53 -27.35 -14.51
CA TYR A 3 -13.01 -28.72 -14.60
C TYR A 3 -13.16 -29.15 -16.06
N SER A 4 -12.98 -30.45 -16.31
CA SER A 4 -13.20 -31.08 -17.62
C SER A 4 -13.95 -32.41 -17.50
N ILE A 5 -14.39 -32.94 -18.64
CA ILE A 5 -14.98 -34.28 -18.72
C ILE A 5 -14.01 -35.21 -19.45
N GLU A 6 -13.74 -36.35 -18.83
CA GLU A 6 -12.88 -37.42 -19.34
C GLU A 6 -13.64 -38.75 -19.37
N THR A 7 -13.20 -39.70 -20.20
CA THR A 7 -13.87 -41.02 -20.36
C THR A 7 -12.97 -42.20 -19.99
N ASP A 8 -11.73 -41.93 -19.60
CA ASP A 8 -10.67 -42.90 -19.35
C ASP A 8 -10.03 -42.74 -17.95
N HIS A 9 -10.77 -42.17 -17.00
CA HIS A 9 -10.31 -41.97 -15.63
C HIS A 9 -10.27 -43.31 -14.84
N PRO A 10 -9.19 -43.64 -14.11
CA PRO A 10 -9.01 -44.95 -13.46
C PRO A 10 -10.11 -45.31 -12.45
N ASP A 11 -10.68 -44.31 -11.78
CA ASP A 11 -11.72 -44.48 -10.77
C ASP A 11 -13.16 -44.24 -11.31
N CYS A 12 -13.34 -44.12 -12.63
CA CYS A 12 -14.65 -43.95 -13.25
C CYS A 12 -14.79 -44.79 -14.53
N SER A 13 -15.85 -45.58 -14.61
CA SER A 13 -16.12 -46.44 -15.78
C SER A 13 -16.98 -45.77 -16.87
N GLY A 14 -17.37 -44.51 -16.65
CA GLY A 14 -18.22 -43.71 -17.52
C GLY A 14 -17.62 -42.33 -17.79
N TRP A 15 -18.44 -41.29 -17.67
CA TRP A 15 -18.04 -39.89 -17.88
C TRP A 15 -17.59 -39.29 -16.54
N ALA A 16 -16.28 -39.06 -16.41
CA ALA A 16 -15.64 -38.50 -15.24
C ALA A 16 -15.60 -36.97 -15.34
N VAL A 17 -16.09 -36.26 -14.33
CA VAL A 17 -15.82 -34.83 -14.17
C VAL A 17 -14.56 -34.68 -13.31
N THR A 18 -13.50 -34.11 -13.84
CA THR A 18 -12.18 -34.01 -13.21
C THR A 18 -11.80 -32.55 -12.97
N LYS A 19 -10.97 -32.30 -11.97
CA LYS A 19 -10.33 -31.00 -11.74
C LYS A 19 -9.02 -30.91 -12.53
N ASN A 20 -8.79 -29.83 -13.26
CA ASN A 20 -7.69 -29.71 -14.23
C ASN A 20 -6.30 -29.58 -13.59
N ASP A 21 -6.20 -29.16 -12.33
CA ASP A 21 -4.94 -28.89 -11.64
C ASP A 21 -4.30 -30.16 -11.06
N ASP A 22 -5.10 -31.01 -10.44
CA ASP A 22 -4.63 -32.23 -9.76
C ASP A 22 -5.25 -33.52 -10.32
N GLY A 23 -6.17 -33.42 -11.28
CA GLY A 23 -6.86 -34.55 -11.87
C GLY A 23 -7.90 -35.18 -10.94
N ALA A 24 -8.27 -34.54 -9.83
CA ALA A 24 -9.18 -35.13 -8.85
C ALA A 24 -10.55 -35.40 -9.46
N LEU A 25 -11.09 -36.60 -9.20
CA LEU A 25 -12.42 -37.00 -9.65
C LEU A 25 -13.50 -36.31 -8.80
N MET A 26 -14.27 -35.43 -9.43
CA MET A 26 -15.37 -34.69 -8.81
C MET A 26 -16.72 -35.44 -8.92
N GLY A 27 -16.84 -36.33 -9.91
CA GLY A 27 -18.00 -37.19 -10.08
C GLY A 27 -17.86 -38.13 -11.26
N CYS A 28 -18.58 -39.26 -11.20
CA CYS A 28 -18.61 -40.27 -12.24
C CYS A 28 -20.06 -40.52 -12.65
N HIS A 29 -20.35 -40.41 -13.96
CA HIS A 29 -21.70 -40.47 -14.49
C HIS A 29 -21.83 -41.52 -15.60
N GLU A 30 -23.00 -42.13 -15.70
CA GLU A 30 -23.29 -43.10 -16.77
C GLU A 30 -23.52 -42.42 -18.13
N THR A 31 -23.94 -41.15 -18.13
CA THR A 31 -24.25 -40.38 -19.35
C THR A 31 -23.45 -39.08 -19.43
N GLU A 32 -23.19 -38.62 -20.66
CA GLU A 32 -22.53 -37.34 -20.94
C GLU A 32 -23.38 -36.14 -20.50
N GLU A 33 -24.71 -36.27 -20.54
CA GLU A 33 -25.65 -35.22 -20.15
C GLU A 33 -25.57 -34.94 -18.65
N ASP A 34 -25.53 -35.98 -17.81
CA ASP A 34 -25.40 -35.86 -16.37
C ASP A 34 -24.02 -35.29 -15.96
N ALA A 35 -22.96 -35.70 -16.66
CA ALA A 35 -21.62 -35.14 -16.47
C ALA A 35 -21.56 -33.65 -16.83
N ASN A 36 -22.18 -33.24 -17.93
CA ASN A 36 -22.28 -31.83 -18.32
C ASN A 36 -23.11 -31.01 -17.33
N ALA A 37 -24.16 -31.58 -16.74
CA ALA A 37 -24.95 -30.93 -15.69
C ALA A 37 -24.11 -30.69 -14.43
N GLN A 38 -23.32 -31.67 -13.97
CA GLN A 38 -22.41 -31.48 -12.84
C GLN A 38 -21.28 -30.50 -13.17
N LEU A 39 -20.68 -30.59 -14.36
CA LEU A 39 -19.66 -29.65 -14.82
C LEU A 39 -20.18 -28.21 -14.81
N THR A 40 -21.40 -28.01 -15.29
CA THR A 40 -22.06 -26.69 -15.28
C THR A 40 -22.30 -26.22 -13.84
N ALA A 41 -22.78 -27.10 -12.96
CA ALA A 41 -23.00 -26.78 -11.55
C ALA A 41 -21.70 -26.46 -10.79
N LEU A 42 -20.61 -27.17 -11.05
CA LEU A 42 -19.29 -26.91 -10.45
C LEU A 42 -18.68 -25.60 -10.95
N ASN A 43 -18.80 -25.32 -12.26
CA ASN A 43 -18.38 -24.02 -12.79
C ASN A 43 -19.24 -22.88 -12.23
N ILE A 44 -20.55 -23.09 -12.05
CA ILE A 44 -21.43 -22.11 -11.39
C ILE A 44 -21.04 -21.93 -9.92
N ALA A 45 -20.84 -23.01 -9.17
CA ALA A 45 -20.47 -22.97 -7.75
C ALA A 45 -19.10 -22.33 -7.52
N GLU A 46 -18.12 -22.52 -8.43
CA GLU A 46 -16.86 -21.78 -8.34
C GLU A 46 -17.00 -20.32 -8.76
N THR A 47 -17.91 -19.99 -9.68
CA THR A 47 -18.25 -18.58 -9.91
C THR A 47 -19.01 -17.95 -8.73
N GLU A 48 -19.63 -18.74 -7.85
CA GLU A 48 -20.22 -18.24 -6.59
C GLU A 48 -19.15 -17.88 -5.53
N ASP A 49 -17.90 -18.34 -5.69
CA ASP A 49 -16.74 -17.85 -4.91
C ASP A 49 -16.16 -16.52 -5.46
N TYR A 50 -16.66 -16.03 -6.60
CA TYR A 50 -16.37 -14.69 -7.09
C TYR A 50 -17.21 -13.67 -6.30
N GLN A 51 -16.71 -13.22 -5.15
CA GLN A 51 -17.35 -12.13 -4.41
C GLN A 51 -17.35 -10.87 -5.28
N ARG A 52 -18.47 -10.62 -5.94
CA ARG A 52 -18.77 -9.38 -6.66
C ARG A 52 -18.37 -8.16 -5.83
N GLN A 53 -17.51 -7.31 -6.39
CA GLN A 53 -17.08 -6.07 -5.75
C GLN A 53 -17.63 -4.86 -6.51
N VAL A 54 -17.98 -3.81 -5.77
CA VAL A 54 -18.20 -2.49 -6.35
C VAL A 54 -17.12 -1.57 -5.78
N VAL A 55 -16.08 -1.30 -6.57
CA VAL A 55 -14.89 -0.58 -6.15
C VAL A 55 -14.96 0.86 -6.62
N LEU A 56 -14.88 1.81 -5.68
CA LEU A 56 -14.68 3.22 -6.01
C LEU A 56 -13.20 3.52 -6.17
N ILE A 57 -12.75 3.82 -7.39
CA ILE A 57 -11.38 4.21 -7.70
C ILE A 57 -11.34 5.72 -7.88
N TYR A 58 -10.67 6.42 -6.96
CA TYR A 58 -10.61 7.89 -6.92
C TYR A 58 -9.19 8.42 -6.75
N GLY A 59 -8.96 9.70 -7.03
CA GLY A 59 -7.62 10.29 -7.09
C GLY A 59 -7.46 11.41 -8.12
N PRO A 60 -6.33 12.13 -8.14
CA PRO A 60 -6.12 13.26 -9.03
C PRO A 60 -6.15 12.84 -10.51
N PRO A 61 -6.47 13.75 -11.44
CA PRO A 61 -6.19 13.54 -12.86
C PRO A 61 -4.74 13.05 -13.07
N CYS A 62 -4.49 12.19 -14.05
CA CYS A 62 -3.17 11.60 -14.33
C CYS A 62 -2.58 10.64 -13.27
N ALA A 63 -3.32 10.31 -12.20
CA ALA A 63 -2.81 9.38 -11.19
C ALA A 63 -2.74 7.90 -11.65
N GLY A 64 -3.46 7.51 -12.72
CA GLY A 64 -3.50 6.12 -13.21
C GLY A 64 -4.78 5.35 -12.87
N LYS A 65 -5.86 6.04 -12.48
CA LYS A 65 -7.13 5.42 -12.08
C LYS A 65 -7.75 4.49 -13.13
N SER A 66 -7.85 4.96 -14.38
CA SER A 66 -8.46 4.20 -15.48
C SER A 66 -7.63 2.97 -15.83
N GLU A 67 -6.30 3.07 -15.75
CA GLU A 67 -5.37 1.96 -15.94
C GLU A 67 -5.57 0.89 -14.87
N LEU A 68 -5.63 1.27 -13.60
CA LEU A 68 -5.92 0.34 -12.51
C LEU A 68 -7.28 -0.37 -12.70
N ALA A 69 -8.32 0.37 -13.08
CA ALA A 69 -9.63 -0.22 -13.34
C ALA A 69 -9.58 -1.26 -14.48
N GLN A 70 -8.83 -0.99 -15.54
CA GLN A 70 -8.65 -1.92 -16.66
C GLN A 70 -7.85 -3.17 -16.26
N GLN A 71 -6.84 -3.02 -15.39
CA GLN A 71 -6.05 -4.14 -14.88
C GLN A 71 -6.85 -5.04 -13.93
N MET A 72 -7.80 -4.47 -13.18
CA MET A 72 -8.65 -5.23 -12.25
C MET A 72 -9.83 -5.91 -12.94
N ALA A 73 -10.35 -5.34 -14.03
CA ALA A 73 -11.59 -5.81 -14.64
C ALA A 73 -11.40 -7.10 -15.44
N GLU A 74 -12.30 -8.06 -15.21
CA GLU A 74 -12.40 -9.28 -15.99
C GLU A 74 -13.56 -9.24 -17.00
N ARG A 75 -13.64 -10.26 -17.84
CA ARG A 75 -14.73 -10.38 -18.82
C ARG A 75 -16.07 -10.52 -18.11
N GLY A 76 -16.91 -9.49 -18.25
CA GLY A 76 -18.25 -9.46 -17.65
C GLY A 76 -18.39 -8.40 -16.57
N ASP A 77 -17.28 -7.79 -16.13
CA ASP A 77 -17.27 -6.65 -15.23
C ASP A 77 -17.63 -5.34 -15.94
N LEU A 78 -17.99 -4.33 -15.15
CA LEU A 78 -18.38 -3.00 -15.62
C LEU A 78 -17.40 -1.93 -15.13
N ILE A 79 -16.73 -1.25 -16.05
CA ILE A 79 -15.95 -0.04 -15.74
C ILE A 79 -16.82 1.19 -16.02
N LEU A 80 -17.10 1.98 -14.99
CA LEU A 80 -17.77 3.27 -15.08
C LEU A 80 -16.75 4.40 -15.02
N ASP A 81 -16.30 4.85 -16.19
CA ASP A 81 -15.37 5.98 -16.34
C ASP A 81 -16.07 7.14 -17.08
N ARG A 82 -16.14 8.30 -16.41
CA ARG A 82 -16.83 9.48 -16.95
C ARG A 82 -16.13 10.03 -18.20
N ASP A 83 -14.80 9.96 -18.26
CA ASP A 83 -14.01 10.42 -19.41
C ASP A 83 -14.28 9.49 -20.61
N ALA A 84 -14.42 8.18 -20.36
CA ALA A 84 -14.78 7.21 -21.40
C ALA A 84 -16.21 7.43 -21.94
N ILE A 85 -17.17 7.77 -21.08
CA ILE A 85 -18.54 8.12 -21.51
C ILE A 85 -18.51 9.40 -22.35
N HIS A 86 -17.75 10.41 -21.93
CA HIS A 86 -17.61 11.66 -22.66
C HIS A 86 -17.05 11.42 -24.07
N SER A 87 -15.92 10.72 -24.16
CA SER A 87 -15.29 10.37 -25.43
C SER A 87 -16.22 9.55 -26.34
N SER A 88 -16.97 8.60 -25.78
CA SER A 88 -17.92 7.78 -26.54
C SER A 88 -19.08 8.59 -27.13
N LEU A 89 -19.54 9.64 -26.44
CA LEU A 89 -20.66 10.48 -26.88
C LEU A 89 -20.22 11.63 -27.80
N SER A 90 -18.98 12.12 -27.66
CA SER A 90 -18.44 13.24 -28.43
C SER A 90 -17.58 12.82 -29.63
N ASN A 91 -17.11 11.57 -29.65
CA ASN A 91 -16.08 11.08 -30.57
C ASN A 91 -14.75 11.87 -30.50
N LEU A 92 -14.52 12.56 -29.37
CA LEU A 92 -13.25 13.23 -29.06
C LEU A 92 -12.30 12.27 -28.34
N SER A 93 -11.04 12.70 -28.20
CA SER A 93 -10.08 11.95 -27.37
C SER A 93 -10.56 11.85 -25.92
N MET A 94 -10.12 10.83 -25.19
CA MET A 94 -10.59 10.50 -23.84
C MET A 94 -10.64 11.69 -22.85
N HIS A 95 -9.76 12.68 -23.03
CA HIS A 95 -9.61 13.81 -22.12
C HIS A 95 -9.90 15.16 -22.79
N ASP A 96 -10.56 15.13 -23.95
CA ASP A 96 -11.00 16.33 -24.66
C ASP A 96 -12.52 16.48 -24.50
N HIS A 97 -12.92 17.48 -23.70
CA HIS A 97 -14.28 17.64 -23.24
C HIS A 97 -15.02 18.77 -23.97
N ASP A 98 -15.98 18.42 -24.81
CA ASP A 98 -16.97 19.34 -25.38
C ASP A 98 -18.10 19.66 -24.38
N PRO A 99 -18.31 20.93 -24.01
CA PRO A 99 -19.43 21.35 -23.17
C PRO A 99 -20.80 20.95 -23.70
N ALA A 100 -20.97 20.83 -25.03
CA ALA A 100 -22.25 20.54 -25.68
C ALA A 100 -22.84 19.19 -25.29
N VAL A 101 -22.01 18.21 -24.89
CA VAL A 101 -22.47 16.87 -24.51
C VAL A 101 -22.52 16.64 -22.99
N THR A 102 -22.10 17.61 -22.18
CA THR A 102 -21.98 17.47 -20.71
C THR A 102 -23.27 16.96 -20.07
N ALA A 103 -24.43 17.51 -20.44
CA ALA A 103 -25.72 17.09 -19.90
C ALA A 103 -26.07 15.64 -20.28
N ALA A 104 -25.68 15.17 -21.47
CA ALA A 104 -25.87 13.79 -21.89
C ALA A 104 -24.93 12.84 -21.13
N VAL A 105 -23.68 13.25 -20.90
CA VAL A 105 -22.71 12.51 -20.09
C VAL A 105 -23.22 12.34 -18.66
N GLU A 106 -23.73 13.40 -18.04
CA GLU A 106 -24.31 13.35 -16.68
C GLU A 106 -25.55 12.45 -16.62
N ALA A 107 -26.44 12.53 -17.60
CA ALA A 107 -27.62 11.67 -17.67
C ALA A 107 -27.24 10.19 -17.80
N SER A 108 -26.26 9.87 -18.65
CA SER A 108 -25.72 8.53 -18.82
C SER A 108 -25.03 8.02 -17.56
N TRP A 109 -24.18 8.83 -16.94
CA TRP A 109 -23.52 8.52 -15.67
C TRP A 109 -24.54 8.15 -14.59
N ASN A 110 -25.56 8.99 -14.39
CA ASN A 110 -26.59 8.76 -13.39
C ASN A 110 -27.45 7.51 -13.69
N ALA A 111 -27.70 7.22 -14.97
CA ALA A 111 -28.40 6.00 -15.36
C ALA A 111 -27.57 4.74 -15.07
N LEU A 112 -26.27 4.77 -15.36
CA LEU A 112 -25.35 3.67 -15.10
C LEU A 112 -25.17 3.43 -13.60
N LEU A 113 -25.03 4.49 -12.79
CA LEU A 113 -25.01 4.37 -11.32
C LEU A 113 -26.24 3.68 -10.76
N ARG A 114 -27.44 3.96 -11.29
CA ARG A 114 -28.67 3.26 -10.89
C ARG A 114 -28.71 1.80 -11.32
N TYR A 115 -28.02 1.44 -12.39
CA TYR A 115 -27.92 0.07 -12.87
C TYR A 115 -26.89 -0.76 -12.09
N VAL A 116 -25.94 -0.11 -11.38
CA VAL A 116 -24.89 -0.79 -10.61
C VAL A 116 -25.43 -1.93 -9.77
N PRO A 117 -26.48 -1.79 -8.93
CA PRO A 117 -26.98 -2.90 -8.09
C PRO A 117 -27.42 -4.13 -8.89
N ASP A 118 -27.95 -3.95 -10.10
CA ASP A 118 -28.51 -5.00 -10.95
C ASP A 118 -27.48 -5.69 -11.86
N HIS A 119 -26.23 -5.21 -11.88
CA HIS A 119 -25.17 -5.81 -12.68
C HIS A 119 -24.61 -7.08 -12.01
N ASN A 120 -24.41 -8.17 -12.75
CA ASN A 120 -23.96 -9.45 -12.15
C ASN A 120 -22.45 -9.53 -11.88
N GLY A 121 -21.62 -8.77 -12.61
CA GLY A 121 -20.17 -8.74 -12.43
C GLY A 121 -19.69 -7.72 -11.40
N SER A 122 -18.38 -7.65 -11.20
CA SER A 122 -17.76 -6.57 -10.42
C SER A 122 -17.88 -5.24 -11.17
N VAL A 123 -17.91 -4.14 -10.41
CA VAL A 123 -18.09 -2.79 -10.94
C VAL A 123 -16.96 -1.90 -10.44
N TYR A 124 -16.30 -1.19 -11.34
CA TYR A 124 -15.21 -0.26 -11.04
C TYR A 124 -15.65 1.17 -11.39
N ILE A 125 -15.91 1.98 -10.37
CA ILE A 125 -16.36 3.37 -10.52
C ILE A 125 -15.14 4.29 -10.49
N VAL A 126 -14.77 4.87 -11.64
CA VAL A 126 -13.60 5.74 -11.79
C VAL A 126 -14.03 7.21 -11.71
N THR A 127 -13.49 7.95 -10.74
CA THR A 127 -13.85 9.37 -10.54
C THR A 127 -12.73 10.18 -9.91
N GLY A 128 -12.82 11.52 -9.95
CA GLY A 128 -11.91 12.39 -9.22
C GLY A 128 -12.18 12.39 -7.70
N ALA A 129 -13.41 12.72 -7.32
CA ALA A 129 -13.92 12.78 -5.93
C ALA A 129 -12.92 13.29 -4.86
N PRO A 130 -12.38 14.52 -4.99
CA PRO A 130 -11.44 15.09 -4.01
C PRO A 130 -12.05 15.31 -2.62
N THR A 131 -13.34 15.64 -2.52
CA THR A 131 -14.01 15.94 -1.23
C THR A 131 -14.66 14.71 -0.59
N ARG A 132 -14.85 14.74 0.74
CA ARG A 132 -15.53 13.66 1.49
C ARG A 132 -16.98 13.47 1.06
N ASN A 133 -17.67 14.58 0.79
CA ASN A 133 -19.06 14.53 0.39
C ASN A 133 -19.24 13.79 -0.95
N GLN A 134 -18.36 14.04 -1.92
CA GLN A 134 -18.40 13.37 -3.22
C GLN A 134 -18.16 11.85 -3.12
N ARG A 135 -17.34 11.39 -2.18
CA ARG A 135 -17.13 9.95 -1.94
C ARG A 135 -18.33 9.33 -1.23
N ARG A 136 -18.85 9.98 -0.19
CA ARG A 136 -20.06 9.54 0.55
C ARG A 136 -21.30 9.40 -0.32
N GLU A 137 -21.44 10.25 -1.34
CA GLU A 137 -22.51 10.14 -2.32
C GLU A 137 -22.46 8.80 -3.09
N LEU A 138 -21.30 8.16 -3.20
CA LEU A 138 -21.10 6.89 -3.88
C LEU A 138 -20.92 5.70 -2.94
N GLU A 139 -20.58 5.94 -1.67
CA GLU A 139 -20.34 4.89 -0.65
C GLU A 139 -21.47 3.85 -0.57
N HIS A 140 -22.72 4.30 -0.67
CA HIS A 140 -23.89 3.43 -0.60
C HIS A 140 -24.01 2.39 -1.73
N LEU A 141 -23.25 2.58 -2.83
CA LEU A 141 -23.17 1.66 -3.95
C LEU A 141 -21.93 0.76 -3.86
N THR A 142 -20.95 1.11 -3.05
CA THR A 142 -19.59 0.55 -3.11
C THR A 142 -19.34 -0.45 -1.99
N THR A 143 -18.56 -1.49 -2.29
CA THR A 143 -18.06 -2.45 -1.30
C THR A 143 -16.66 -2.10 -0.80
N SER A 144 -15.88 -1.37 -1.60
CA SER A 144 -14.54 -0.89 -1.21
C SER A 144 -14.15 0.40 -1.94
N LEU A 145 -13.18 1.10 -1.36
CA LEU A 145 -12.62 2.34 -1.88
C LEU A 145 -11.12 2.17 -2.14
N ARG A 146 -10.63 2.74 -3.25
CA ARG A 146 -9.23 2.70 -3.67
C ARG A 146 -8.78 4.09 -4.11
N LEU A 147 -7.91 4.72 -3.30
CA LEU A 147 -7.19 5.92 -3.71
C LEU A 147 -6.04 5.51 -4.64
N VAL A 148 -5.99 6.12 -5.82
CA VAL A 148 -4.79 6.14 -6.67
C VAL A 148 -4.22 7.54 -6.56
N TYR A 149 -3.15 7.68 -5.78
CA TYR A 149 -2.52 8.98 -5.54
C TYR A 149 -1.27 9.13 -6.39
N ALA A 150 -1.09 10.32 -6.94
CA ALA A 150 0.17 10.82 -7.45
C ALA A 150 0.26 12.29 -7.03
N ASP A 151 1.45 12.78 -6.72
CA ASP A 151 1.62 14.18 -6.35
C ASP A 151 1.36 15.12 -7.54
N ARG A 152 1.24 16.41 -7.23
CA ARG A 152 0.87 17.46 -8.18
C ARG A 152 1.84 17.54 -9.35
N ASP A 153 3.14 17.45 -9.08
CA ASP A 153 4.17 17.62 -10.10
C ASP A 153 4.24 16.38 -11.01
N THR A 154 4.12 15.18 -10.42
CA THR A 154 3.97 13.93 -11.18
C THR A 154 2.74 13.96 -12.09
N CYS A 155 1.60 14.45 -11.59
CA CYS A 155 0.37 14.55 -12.39
C CYS A 155 0.54 15.51 -13.58
N LYS A 156 1.19 16.66 -13.35
CA LYS A 156 1.46 17.66 -14.41
C LYS A 156 2.48 17.15 -15.43
N ALA A 157 3.55 16.49 -14.97
CA ALA A 157 4.54 15.87 -15.84
C ALA A 157 3.88 14.85 -16.78
N ARG A 158 3.00 13.99 -16.25
CA ARG A 158 2.22 13.03 -17.04
C ARG A 158 1.21 13.69 -17.99
N ALA A 159 0.72 14.88 -17.68
CA ALA A 159 -0.25 15.60 -18.51
C ALA A 159 0.40 16.31 -19.72
N LYS A 160 1.63 16.79 -19.56
CA LYS A 160 2.31 17.77 -20.43
C LYS A 160 2.24 17.49 -21.94
N ASP A 161 2.32 16.22 -22.34
CA ASP A 161 2.36 15.80 -23.75
C ASP A 161 1.11 15.03 -24.21
N VAL A 162 0.16 14.79 -23.31
CA VAL A 162 -0.98 13.89 -23.54
C VAL A 162 -2.33 14.61 -23.35
N ARG A 163 -2.34 15.78 -22.70
CA ARG A 163 -3.56 16.52 -22.36
C ARG A 163 -3.48 18.00 -22.76
N PRO A 164 -4.61 18.66 -23.05
CA PRO A 164 -4.65 20.10 -23.22
C PRO A 164 -4.09 20.85 -22.00
N PRO A 165 -3.40 22.00 -22.16
CA PRO A 165 -2.82 22.77 -21.05
C PRO A 165 -3.82 23.20 -19.97
N SER A 166 -5.11 23.26 -20.28
CA SER A 166 -6.16 23.54 -19.30
C SER A 166 -6.29 22.48 -18.20
N TRP A 167 -5.73 21.27 -18.41
CA TRP A 167 -5.72 20.18 -17.43
C TRP A 167 -4.90 20.46 -16.18
N ASP A 168 -3.90 21.35 -16.25
CA ASP A 168 -3.14 21.78 -15.09
C ASP A 168 -4.05 22.40 -14.01
N ASN A 169 -5.06 23.17 -14.44
CA ASN A 169 -6.03 23.76 -13.51
C ASN A 169 -6.86 22.70 -12.79
N TYR A 170 -7.26 21.63 -13.49
CA TYR A 170 -8.04 20.54 -12.89
C TYR A 170 -7.19 19.68 -11.95
N ILE A 171 -5.90 19.51 -12.25
CA ILE A 171 -4.95 18.86 -11.35
C ILE A 171 -4.79 19.71 -10.09
N ASP A 172 -4.52 21.01 -10.25
CA ASP A 172 -4.37 21.95 -9.15
C ASP A 172 -5.62 22.00 -8.26
N GLU A 173 -6.79 22.17 -8.88
CA GLU A 173 -8.08 22.21 -8.19
C GLU A 173 -8.36 20.92 -7.42
N TRP A 174 -8.07 19.75 -7.99
CA TRP A 174 -8.25 18.48 -7.28
C TRP A 174 -7.39 18.44 -6.01
N HIS A 175 -6.10 18.80 -6.12
CA HIS A 175 -5.19 18.79 -4.98
C HIS A 175 -5.56 19.85 -3.92
N ASP A 176 -6.08 20.99 -4.34
CA ASP A 176 -6.53 22.06 -3.42
C ASP A 176 -7.81 21.67 -2.68
N LEU A 177 -8.70 20.92 -3.33
CA LEU A 177 -9.98 20.46 -2.77
C LEU A 177 -9.89 19.12 -2.03
N TYR A 178 -8.74 18.44 -2.07
CA TYR A 178 -8.62 17.09 -1.55
C TYR A 178 -8.77 17.04 -0.02
N GLU A 179 -9.82 16.38 0.45
CA GLU A 179 -10.14 16.21 1.86
C GLU A 179 -9.87 14.76 2.31
N PRO A 180 -8.68 14.40 2.79
CA PRO A 180 -8.35 13.00 3.09
C PRO A 180 -9.23 12.39 4.18
N GLU A 181 -9.70 11.16 3.98
CA GLU A 181 -10.36 10.31 4.97
C GLU A 181 -9.40 9.31 5.63
N LEU A 182 -9.85 8.65 6.70
CA LEU A 182 -9.02 7.68 7.44
C LEU A 182 -8.56 6.49 6.59
N HIS A 183 -9.32 6.13 5.55
CA HIS A 183 -8.95 5.08 4.60
C HIS A 183 -8.20 5.61 3.36
N ASP A 184 -8.38 6.90 3.01
CA ASP A 184 -7.59 7.58 1.96
C ASP A 184 -6.16 7.87 2.43
N ARG A 185 -6.03 8.14 3.72
CA ARG A 185 -4.76 8.07 4.42
C ARG A 185 -4.47 6.60 4.51
N SER A 186 -3.70 6.08 3.56
CA SER A 186 -2.87 4.96 3.90
C SER A 186 -2.06 5.36 5.14
N ASP A 187 -2.48 4.89 6.32
CA ASP A 187 -1.53 4.62 7.40
C ASP A 187 -0.36 3.80 6.80
N SER A 188 -0.60 3.01 5.74
CA SER A 188 0.43 2.27 5.00
C SER A 188 1.39 3.06 4.08
N MET A 189 1.27 4.38 3.84
CA MET A 189 2.30 5.11 3.03
C MET A 189 3.32 5.89 3.87
N ASN A 190 3.22 5.89 5.20
CA ASN A 190 4.25 6.46 6.08
C ASN A 190 4.46 5.69 7.39
N ILE A 191 3.70 4.61 7.63
CA ILE A 191 3.95 3.72 8.76
C ILE A 191 4.93 2.64 8.34
N GLU A 192 6.15 2.82 8.81
CA GLU A 192 7.20 1.84 8.79
C GLU A 192 6.96 0.81 9.90
N ARG A 193 7.29 -0.45 9.63
CA ARG A 193 7.24 -1.53 10.63
C ARG A 193 8.61 -2.15 10.79
N ARG A 194 8.99 -2.45 12.04
CA ARG A 194 10.25 -3.11 12.37
C ARG A 194 10.01 -4.12 13.48
N THR A 195 10.71 -5.23 13.41
CA THR A 195 10.61 -6.31 14.38
C THR A 195 11.87 -6.39 15.22
N ALA A 196 11.71 -6.59 16.53
CA ALA A 196 12.73 -7.10 17.41
C ALA A 196 12.60 -8.63 17.52
N THR A 197 13.73 -9.32 17.41
CA THR A 197 13.82 -10.79 17.49
C THR A 197 13.84 -11.32 18.93
N GLU A 198 13.78 -10.43 19.92
CA GLU A 198 13.72 -10.79 21.33
C GLU A 198 12.34 -11.36 21.68
N GLY A 199 12.34 -12.44 22.45
CA GLY A 199 11.13 -13.15 22.87
C GLY A 199 10.14 -12.26 23.63
N VAL A 200 8.85 -12.53 23.45
CA VAL A 200 7.78 -12.01 24.31
C VAL A 200 7.57 -12.96 25.49
N GLU A 201 7.68 -12.44 26.72
CA GLU A 201 7.45 -13.18 27.95
C GLU A 201 6.03 -12.94 28.47
N LEU A 202 5.45 -13.96 29.11
CA LEU A 202 4.21 -13.82 29.87
C LEU A 202 4.50 -13.71 31.36
N ARG A 203 3.79 -12.80 32.02
CA ARG A 203 3.77 -12.64 33.46
C ARG A 203 2.33 -12.74 33.95
N GLU A 204 2.13 -13.45 35.04
CA GLU A 204 0.81 -13.63 35.65
C GLU A 204 0.85 -13.08 37.07
N GLU A 205 -0.02 -12.11 37.34
CA GLU A 205 -0.19 -11.52 38.67
C GLU A 205 -1.68 -11.45 39.00
N GLY A 206 -2.11 -12.28 39.95
CA GLY A 206 -3.53 -12.46 40.25
C GLY A 206 -4.29 -12.96 39.03
N ASP A 207 -5.35 -12.25 38.64
CA ASP A 207 -6.18 -12.56 37.46
C ASP A 207 -5.69 -11.86 36.17
N THR A 208 -4.56 -11.16 36.22
CA THR A 208 -4.03 -10.41 35.07
C THR A 208 -2.89 -11.16 34.41
N LEU A 209 -3.04 -11.44 33.12
CA LEU A 209 -1.99 -11.99 32.26
C LEU A 209 -1.38 -10.85 31.43
N THR A 210 -0.11 -10.55 31.66
CA THR A 210 0.62 -9.46 30.99
C THR A 210 1.65 -10.03 30.02
N ALA A 211 1.60 -9.60 28.76
CA ALA A 211 2.65 -9.86 27.79
C ALA A 211 3.70 -8.74 27.84
N VAL A 212 4.97 -9.14 27.92
CA VAL A 212 6.13 -8.24 28.06
C VAL A 212 7.09 -8.51 26.92
N GLY A 213 7.44 -7.47 26.17
CA GLY A 213 8.37 -7.59 25.06
C GLY A 213 9.20 -6.33 24.85
N TYR A 214 10.19 -6.45 23.97
CA TYR A 214 10.91 -5.30 23.44
C TYR A 214 10.40 -5.06 22.03
N ALA A 215 9.76 -3.92 21.80
CA ALA A 215 9.33 -3.51 20.47
C ALA A 215 10.52 -3.20 19.57
N ALA A 216 11.56 -2.57 20.13
CA ALA A 216 12.80 -2.23 19.45
C ALA A 216 13.99 -2.47 20.39
N VAL A 217 15.15 -2.84 19.84
CA VAL A 217 16.43 -2.92 20.55
C VAL A 217 17.33 -1.80 20.04
N PHE A 218 17.92 -1.01 20.94
CA PHE A 218 18.73 0.14 20.57
C PHE A 218 20.08 -0.27 20.02
N GLU A 219 20.57 0.50 19.04
CA GLU A 219 21.89 0.36 18.40
C GLU A 219 22.18 -1.03 17.78
N GLN A 220 21.20 -1.94 17.78
CA GLN A 220 21.26 -3.19 17.05
C GLN A 220 21.07 -2.90 15.57
N THR A 221 22.03 -3.37 14.76
CA THR A 221 21.93 -3.24 13.30
C THR A 221 20.86 -4.21 12.81
N SER A 222 19.91 -3.71 12.01
CA SER A 222 18.91 -4.55 11.37
C SER A 222 19.55 -5.50 10.36
N GLN A 223 18.76 -6.43 9.86
CA GLN A 223 19.10 -7.09 8.59
C GLN A 223 19.14 -6.06 7.45
N ASN A 224 19.67 -6.46 6.30
CA ASN A 224 19.58 -5.64 5.10
C ASN A 224 18.10 -5.42 4.75
N LEU A 225 17.65 -4.17 4.77
CA LEU A 225 16.29 -3.74 4.43
C LEU A 225 16.19 -3.42 2.93
N GLY A 226 16.82 -4.26 2.10
CA GLY A 226 16.90 -4.15 0.65
C GLY A 226 17.63 -2.90 0.16
N GLY A 227 18.90 -2.79 0.56
CA GLY A 227 19.86 -1.78 0.09
C GLY A 227 20.55 -1.01 1.22
N PHE A 228 20.01 -1.06 2.44
CA PHE A 228 20.56 -0.36 3.61
C PHE A 228 20.29 -1.14 4.91
N VAL A 229 20.98 -0.78 5.97
CA VAL A 229 20.73 -1.28 7.33
C VAL A 229 20.26 -0.14 8.24
N GLU A 230 19.57 -0.48 9.31
CA GLU A 230 19.00 0.51 10.23
C GLU A 230 19.42 0.24 11.67
N ARG A 231 19.52 1.33 12.46
CA ARG A 231 19.63 1.30 13.92
C ARG A 231 18.62 2.26 14.53
N VAL A 232 18.11 1.89 15.71
CA VAL A 232 17.29 2.79 16.53
C VAL A 232 18.16 3.42 17.61
N ALA A 233 18.22 4.75 17.66
CA ALA A 233 19.00 5.45 18.68
C ALA A 233 18.26 5.47 20.04
N PRO A 234 18.98 5.39 21.17
CA PRO A 234 18.40 5.64 22.49
C PRO A 234 17.76 7.04 22.55
N GLY A 235 16.51 7.12 22.99
CA GLY A 235 15.75 8.37 23.02
C GLY A 235 14.83 8.58 21.82
N ALA A 236 14.88 7.73 20.78
CA ALA A 236 14.06 7.87 19.58
C ALA A 236 12.55 7.86 19.86
N PHE A 237 12.11 7.25 20.97
CA PHE A 237 10.70 7.15 21.35
C PHE A 237 10.30 8.16 22.45
N ARG A 238 11.25 8.92 23.01
CA ARG A 238 11.05 9.77 24.20
C ARG A 238 9.85 10.70 24.09
N LYS A 239 9.69 11.37 22.95
CA LYS A 239 8.58 12.30 22.70
C LYS A 239 7.24 11.58 22.57
N THR A 240 7.20 10.49 21.81
CA THR A 240 6.03 9.63 21.68
C THR A 240 5.57 9.07 23.03
N LEU A 241 6.51 8.65 23.87
CA LEU A 241 6.20 8.16 25.22
C LEU A 241 5.55 9.23 26.11
N GLN A 242 5.78 10.52 25.84
CA GLN A 242 5.15 11.63 26.58
C GLN A 242 3.81 12.01 25.97
N GLU A 243 3.75 12.17 24.65
CA GLU A 243 2.65 12.88 23.98
C GLU A 243 1.62 11.95 23.34
N ALA A 244 2.05 10.79 22.81
CA ALA A 244 1.19 9.94 21.99
C ALA A 244 0.37 8.98 22.83
N ASP A 245 -0.81 8.61 22.33
CA ASP A 245 -1.60 7.52 22.86
C ASP A 245 -1.42 6.30 21.95
N VAL A 246 -0.55 5.39 22.34
CA VAL A 246 -0.17 4.23 21.51
C VAL A 246 -1.10 3.06 21.80
N ARG A 247 -1.35 2.23 20.78
CA ARG A 247 -2.12 0.98 20.90
C ARG A 247 -1.18 -0.22 20.93
N ALA A 248 -1.56 -1.23 21.70
CA ALA A 248 -0.99 -2.56 21.59
C ALA A 248 -1.89 -3.40 20.68
N LEU A 249 -1.38 -3.82 19.52
CA LEU A 249 -2.12 -4.57 18.51
C LEU A 249 -1.44 -5.92 18.26
N PHE A 250 -2.22 -6.96 18.03
CA PHE A 250 -1.68 -8.21 17.47
C PHE A 250 -1.58 -8.07 15.95
N ASN A 251 -0.40 -8.39 15.38
CA ASN A 251 -0.13 -8.31 13.93
C ASN A 251 -0.37 -6.92 13.30
N HIS A 252 -0.32 -5.83 14.08
CA HIS A 252 -0.62 -4.46 13.63
C HIS A 252 -2.03 -4.26 13.03
N GLU A 253 -2.95 -5.18 13.30
CA GLU A 253 -4.34 -5.10 12.83
C GLU A 253 -5.17 -4.25 13.79
N ALA A 254 -5.84 -3.22 13.26
CA ALA A 254 -6.60 -2.26 14.08
C ALA A 254 -7.74 -2.93 14.85
N ASP A 255 -8.34 -3.99 14.28
CA ASP A 255 -9.39 -4.79 14.90
C ASP A 255 -8.86 -5.80 15.93
N HIS A 256 -7.53 -5.96 16.03
CA HIS A 256 -6.87 -6.86 16.97
C HIS A 256 -6.26 -6.12 18.17
N LEU A 257 -7.08 -5.29 18.81
CA LEU A 257 -6.67 -4.48 19.96
C LEU A 257 -6.44 -5.33 21.22
N LEU A 258 -5.23 -5.23 21.79
CA LEU A 258 -4.85 -5.85 23.06
C LEU A 258 -4.84 -4.85 24.21
N GLY A 259 -4.39 -3.62 23.96
CA GLY A 259 -4.30 -2.62 25.02
C GLY A 259 -4.03 -1.22 24.50
N ARG A 260 -4.07 -0.24 25.40
CA ARG A 260 -3.92 1.17 25.04
C ARG A 260 -3.26 1.95 26.17
N LYS A 261 -2.37 2.89 25.80
CA LYS A 261 -1.60 3.67 26.77
C LYS A 261 -2.51 4.52 27.64
N SER A 262 -3.46 5.25 27.04
CA SER A 262 -4.36 6.12 27.81
C SER A 262 -5.29 5.38 28.79
N SER A 263 -5.55 4.08 28.58
CA SER A 263 -6.34 3.25 29.51
C SER A 263 -5.50 2.55 30.57
N GLY A 264 -4.17 2.68 30.53
CA GLY A 264 -3.25 2.03 31.48
C GLY A 264 -3.00 0.54 31.24
N THR A 265 -3.67 -0.06 30.24
CA THR A 265 -3.52 -1.48 29.88
C THR A 265 -2.31 -1.73 28.97
N LEU A 266 -1.73 -0.69 28.39
CA LEU A 266 -0.41 -0.70 27.78
C LEU A 266 0.51 0.25 28.56
N ARG A 267 1.68 -0.25 28.96
CA ARG A 267 2.76 0.53 29.57
C ARG A 267 3.98 0.38 28.69
N MET A 268 4.73 1.46 28.50
CA MET A 268 5.94 1.46 27.69
C MET A 268 7.02 2.31 28.34
N MET A 269 8.27 1.91 28.18
CA MET A 269 9.43 2.65 28.65
C MET A 269 10.63 2.38 27.77
N GLU A 270 11.52 3.38 27.66
CA GLU A 270 12.88 3.13 27.18
C GLU A 270 13.75 2.70 28.38
N ASP A 271 14.55 1.66 28.20
CA ASP A 271 15.64 1.28 29.08
C ASP A 271 16.97 1.23 28.31
N ASP A 272 18.06 0.79 28.96
CA ASP A 272 19.38 0.70 28.33
C ASP A 272 19.42 -0.29 27.15
N LYS A 273 18.44 -1.21 27.04
CA LYS A 273 18.34 -2.20 25.97
C LYS A 273 17.49 -1.70 24.81
N GLY A 274 16.35 -1.06 25.06
CA GLY A 274 15.40 -0.76 24.00
C GLY A 274 14.07 -0.15 24.45
N LEU A 275 13.09 -0.17 23.54
CA LEU A 275 11.70 0.18 23.84
C LEU A 275 10.99 -1.05 24.39
N ARG A 276 10.84 -1.11 25.70
CA ARG A 276 10.08 -2.15 26.40
C ARG A 276 8.60 -1.79 26.44
N TYR A 277 7.74 -2.77 26.20
CA TYR A 277 6.29 -2.65 26.39
C TYR A 277 5.75 -3.77 27.29
N GLU A 278 4.68 -3.45 28.01
CA GLU A 278 3.87 -4.38 28.77
C GLU A 278 2.40 -4.15 28.42
N VAL A 279 1.71 -5.20 28.03
CA VAL A 279 0.27 -5.15 27.75
C VAL A 279 -0.48 -6.17 28.58
N ASP A 280 -1.48 -5.70 29.32
CA ASP A 280 -2.42 -6.58 30.01
C ASP A 280 -3.37 -7.16 28.97
N LEU A 281 -3.28 -8.47 28.74
CA LEU A 281 -4.08 -9.14 27.74
C LEU A 281 -5.56 -9.11 28.19
N PRO A 282 -6.46 -8.65 27.32
CA PRO A 282 -7.86 -8.52 27.69
C PRO A 282 -8.49 -9.91 27.80
N ASN A 283 -9.46 -10.08 28.68
CA ASN A 283 -10.20 -11.35 28.79
C ASN A 283 -11.25 -11.52 27.66
N THR A 284 -10.84 -11.27 26.43
CA THR A 284 -11.59 -11.54 25.19
C THR A 284 -11.09 -12.85 24.57
N THR A 285 -11.76 -13.34 23.53
CA THR A 285 -11.27 -14.49 22.76
C THR A 285 -9.87 -14.21 22.22
N LEU A 286 -9.68 -13.09 21.53
CA LEU A 286 -8.37 -12.67 21.01
C LEU A 286 -7.29 -12.62 22.10
N GLY A 287 -7.54 -11.97 23.24
CA GLY A 287 -6.52 -11.82 24.28
C GLY A 287 -6.14 -13.16 24.93
N ARG A 288 -7.10 -14.07 25.13
CA ARG A 288 -6.82 -15.43 25.61
C ARG A 288 -6.05 -16.25 24.58
N ASP A 289 -6.42 -16.17 23.31
CA ASP A 289 -5.78 -16.91 22.23
C ASP A 289 -4.32 -16.44 22.03
N VAL A 290 -4.08 -15.13 21.99
CA VAL A 290 -2.73 -14.56 21.93
C VAL A 290 -1.92 -14.96 23.16
N GLY A 291 -2.52 -14.93 24.36
CA GLY A 291 -1.87 -15.38 25.58
C GLY A 291 -1.47 -16.87 25.53
N GLU A 292 -2.32 -17.73 24.98
CA GLU A 292 -1.99 -19.16 24.85
C GLU A 292 -0.90 -19.40 23.79
N LEU A 293 -0.97 -18.72 22.65
CA LEU A 293 0.04 -18.80 21.60
C LEU A 293 1.42 -18.31 22.07
N LEU A 294 1.46 -17.24 22.88
CA LEU A 294 2.67 -16.78 23.55
C LEU A 294 3.19 -17.82 24.56
N ARG A 295 2.29 -18.40 25.39
CA ARG A 295 2.65 -19.41 26.39
C ARG A 295 3.28 -20.65 25.76
N ARG A 296 2.73 -21.07 24.62
CA ARG A 296 3.23 -22.21 23.84
C ARG A 296 4.51 -21.89 23.07
N GLY A 297 4.85 -20.62 22.90
CA GLY A 297 5.98 -20.16 22.10
C GLY A 297 5.72 -20.14 20.59
N ASP A 298 4.44 -20.25 20.17
CA ASP A 298 4.05 -20.14 18.76
C ASP A 298 4.17 -18.69 18.26
N ILE A 299 4.01 -17.72 19.17
CA ILE A 299 4.34 -16.31 18.95
C ILE A 299 5.55 -15.97 19.83
N THR A 300 6.60 -15.43 19.22
CA THR A 300 7.84 -15.06 19.92
C THR A 300 8.30 -13.64 19.60
N GLY A 301 7.91 -13.08 18.45
CA GLY A 301 8.38 -11.77 17.99
C GLY A 301 7.55 -10.59 18.49
N SER A 302 8.21 -9.42 18.52
CA SER A 302 7.60 -8.13 18.81
C SER A 302 7.83 -7.16 17.67
N SER A 303 6.87 -6.32 17.35
CA SER A 303 7.01 -5.33 16.29
C SER A 303 6.42 -3.98 16.71
N PHE A 304 6.84 -2.92 16.02
CA PHE A 304 6.31 -1.58 16.17
C PHE A 304 6.06 -0.93 14.82
N GLY A 305 4.91 -0.24 14.74
CA GLY A 305 4.54 0.62 13.63
C GLY A 305 4.84 2.08 13.98
N PHE A 306 5.54 2.80 13.11
CA PHE A 306 5.96 4.18 13.36
C PHE A 306 6.06 5.00 12.09
N ARG A 307 6.03 6.33 12.25
CA ARG A 307 6.47 7.28 11.23
C ARG A 307 7.79 7.89 11.65
N THR A 308 8.73 8.01 10.72
CA THR A 308 10.00 8.69 10.98
C THR A 308 9.78 10.20 11.12
N ILE A 309 10.37 10.79 12.16
CA ILE A 309 10.37 12.23 12.42
C ILE A 309 11.78 12.80 12.22
N GLY A 310 12.80 12.06 12.63
CA GLY A 310 14.20 12.40 12.41
C GLY A 310 15.05 11.14 12.28
N ASP A 311 16.00 11.20 11.34
CA ASP A 311 17.00 10.17 11.09
C ASP A 311 18.33 10.79 10.64
N GLU A 312 19.38 9.98 10.71
CA GLU A 312 20.72 10.30 10.23
C GLU A 312 21.19 9.16 9.32
N TRP A 313 21.85 9.50 8.22
CA TRP A 313 22.43 8.51 7.31
C TRP A 313 23.96 8.54 7.42
N ILE A 314 24.54 7.35 7.65
CA ILE A 314 25.98 7.13 7.81
C ILE A 314 26.38 6.01 6.86
N GLU A 315 27.65 5.92 6.51
CA GLU A 315 28.19 4.76 5.81
C GLU A 315 28.77 3.75 6.82
N THR A 316 28.46 2.46 6.69
CA THR A 316 29.11 1.41 7.47
C THR A 316 30.53 1.16 6.97
N ASP A 317 31.37 0.53 7.79
CA ASP A 317 32.73 0.12 7.40
C ASP A 317 32.75 -0.80 6.16
N ASP A 318 31.64 -1.48 5.88
CA ASP A 318 31.44 -2.38 4.74
C ASP A 318 30.83 -1.68 3.50
N GLY A 319 30.66 -0.35 3.56
CA GLY A 319 30.15 0.48 2.47
C GLY A 319 28.62 0.39 2.28
N TYR A 320 27.87 -0.02 3.29
CA TYR A 320 26.41 0.01 3.27
C TYR A 320 25.88 1.31 3.86
N PRO A 321 24.80 1.89 3.31
CA PRO A 321 24.08 2.96 4.00
C PRO A 321 23.51 2.42 5.31
N LEU A 322 23.74 3.15 6.39
CA LEU A 322 23.16 2.94 7.70
C LEU A 322 22.26 4.11 8.04
N ARG A 323 20.96 3.82 8.15
CA ARG A 323 19.98 4.76 8.69
C ARG A 323 19.93 4.65 10.20
N ARG A 324 20.08 5.75 10.91
CA ARG A 324 19.94 5.81 12.36
C ARG A 324 18.71 6.63 12.71
N LEU A 325 17.66 5.97 13.21
CA LEU A 325 16.43 6.63 13.63
C LEU A 325 16.67 7.40 14.95
N THR A 326 16.52 8.72 14.91
CA THR A 326 16.77 9.61 16.05
C THR A 326 15.49 10.13 16.71
N GLU A 327 14.37 10.20 15.97
CA GLU A 327 13.04 10.48 16.50
C GLU A 327 11.96 9.77 15.66
N VAL A 328 11.03 9.07 16.32
CA VAL A 328 9.89 8.42 15.65
C VAL A 328 8.57 8.68 16.37
N ALA A 329 7.49 8.73 15.59
CA ALA A 329 6.11 8.77 16.07
C ALA A 329 5.53 7.35 16.05
N LEU A 330 5.39 6.70 17.22
CA LEU A 330 4.78 5.36 17.28
C LEU A 330 3.27 5.46 17.03
N ARG A 331 2.79 4.56 16.18
CA ARG A 331 1.36 4.26 16.01
C ARG A 331 0.94 3.15 16.97
N ASP A 332 1.68 2.05 16.93
CA ASP A 332 1.34 0.85 17.65
C ASP A 332 2.56 -0.06 17.90
N VAL A 333 2.43 -0.93 18.90
CA VAL A 333 3.41 -1.96 19.26
C VAL A 333 2.69 -3.28 19.50
N GLY A 334 3.39 -4.42 19.47
CA GLY A 334 2.80 -5.65 19.98
C GLY A 334 3.39 -6.94 19.45
N PRO A 335 2.82 -8.07 19.89
CA PRO A 335 3.24 -9.39 19.42
C PRO A 335 2.86 -9.61 17.95
N VAL A 336 3.74 -10.29 17.22
CA VAL A 336 3.51 -10.62 15.80
C VAL A 336 3.83 -12.09 15.50
N THR A 337 3.02 -12.70 14.63
CA THR A 337 3.23 -14.08 14.14
C THR A 337 4.47 -14.17 13.26
N PHE A 338 4.62 -13.21 12.36
CA PHE A 338 5.76 -13.10 11.46
C PHE A 338 6.42 -11.75 11.69
N PRO A 339 7.68 -11.72 12.13
CA PRO A 339 8.53 -10.55 12.00
C PRO A 339 8.41 -9.96 10.60
N ALA A 340 7.87 -8.75 10.47
CA ALA A 340 7.62 -8.15 9.19
C ALA A 340 8.94 -7.68 8.54
N TYR A 341 9.17 -8.11 7.30
CA TYR A 341 10.19 -7.58 6.39
C TYR A 341 9.51 -6.65 5.41
N THR A 342 9.60 -5.33 5.63
CA THR A 342 9.06 -4.37 4.66
C THR A 342 9.98 -3.17 4.54
N GLN A 343 10.59 -3.02 3.37
CA GLN A 343 10.98 -1.72 2.82
C GLN A 343 9.76 -0.79 2.84
N SER A 344 9.97 0.49 3.13
CA SER A 344 8.93 1.51 3.00
C SER A 344 9.42 2.62 2.08
N GLU A 345 8.55 3.12 1.21
CA GLU A 345 8.82 4.29 0.35
C GLU A 345 9.26 5.52 1.17
N ALA A 346 8.77 5.63 2.41
CA ALA A 346 9.21 6.64 3.39
C ALA A 346 10.71 6.54 3.73
N SER A 347 11.27 5.32 3.81
CA SER A 347 12.70 5.12 4.02
C SER A 347 13.51 5.60 2.81
N LEU A 348 13.05 5.26 1.61
CA LEU A 348 13.72 5.61 0.35
C LEU A 348 13.64 7.11 0.06
N ARG A 349 12.55 7.76 0.44
CA ARG A 349 12.36 9.21 0.36
C ARG A 349 13.31 9.97 1.27
N SER A 350 13.47 9.53 2.52
CA SER A 350 14.48 10.12 3.43
C SER A 350 15.90 9.96 2.88
N LEU A 351 16.23 8.78 2.33
CA LEU A 351 17.52 8.55 1.69
C LEU A 351 17.74 9.49 0.49
N ALA A 352 16.75 9.60 -0.39
CA ALA A 352 16.74 10.50 -1.54
C ALA A 352 17.05 11.94 -1.13
N GLU A 353 16.35 12.45 -0.11
CA GLU A 353 16.56 13.79 0.43
C GLU A 353 17.95 13.96 1.07
N SER A 354 18.44 12.95 1.80
CA SER A 354 19.73 13.03 2.51
C SER A 354 20.95 13.05 1.57
N ARG A 355 20.82 12.44 0.39
CA ARG A 355 21.89 12.28 -0.60
C ARG A 355 21.65 13.09 -1.88
N ASP A 356 20.58 13.89 -1.94
CA ASP A 356 20.12 14.63 -3.12
C ASP A 356 19.97 13.73 -4.37
N LEU A 357 19.37 12.56 -4.17
CA LEU A 357 19.15 11.53 -5.20
C LEU A 357 17.70 11.52 -5.67
N ASP A 358 17.48 11.05 -6.90
CA ASP A 358 16.14 10.85 -7.45
C ASP A 358 15.41 9.69 -6.75
N LEU A 359 14.22 9.96 -6.22
CA LEU A 359 13.44 8.97 -5.48
C LEU A 359 12.98 7.81 -6.37
N ASP A 360 12.59 8.09 -7.62
CA ASP A 360 12.11 7.06 -8.54
C ASP A 360 13.25 6.09 -8.90
N ALA A 361 14.46 6.60 -9.12
CA ALA A 361 15.66 5.78 -9.31
C ALA A 361 15.98 4.91 -8.07
N LEU A 362 15.84 5.45 -6.86
CA LEU A 362 16.04 4.69 -5.62
C LEU A 362 14.97 3.61 -5.42
N VAL A 363 13.70 3.89 -5.75
CA VAL A 363 12.61 2.90 -5.70
C VAL A 363 12.89 1.76 -6.69
N GLN A 364 13.23 2.07 -7.94
CA GLN A 364 13.56 1.05 -8.94
C GLN A 364 14.76 0.18 -8.52
N ALA A 365 15.81 0.80 -7.96
CA ALA A 365 16.97 0.07 -7.47
C ALA A 365 16.68 -0.74 -6.20
N ALA A 366 15.71 -0.32 -5.38
CA ALA A 366 15.29 -1.08 -4.20
C ALA A 366 14.54 -2.35 -4.60
N GLU A 367 13.70 -2.24 -5.63
CA GLU A 367 12.97 -3.35 -6.22
C GLU A 367 13.88 -4.33 -6.95
N ALA A 368 14.99 -3.85 -7.52
CA ALA A 368 15.98 -4.65 -8.23
C ALA A 368 17.10 -5.22 -7.33
N ASP A 369 17.14 -4.88 -6.02
CA ASP A 369 18.26 -5.17 -5.10
C ASP A 369 19.62 -4.56 -5.56
N GLU A 370 19.55 -3.44 -6.29
CA GLU A 370 20.70 -2.73 -6.87
C GLU A 370 20.99 -1.38 -6.19
N LEU A 371 20.32 -1.07 -5.07
CA LEU A 371 20.46 0.20 -4.34
C LEU A 371 21.93 0.57 -4.07
N ARG A 372 22.74 -0.44 -3.74
CA ARG A 372 24.17 -0.29 -3.47
C ARG A 372 24.91 0.38 -4.63
N THR A 373 24.60 0.02 -5.87
CA THR A 373 25.28 0.54 -7.06
C THR A 373 24.99 2.03 -7.25
N ILE A 374 23.73 2.44 -7.07
CA ILE A 374 23.31 3.84 -7.17
C ILE A 374 23.98 4.71 -6.09
N LEU A 375 24.19 4.14 -4.90
CA LEU A 375 24.76 4.87 -3.77
C LEU A 375 26.29 4.93 -3.79
N GLN A 376 26.94 4.12 -4.63
CA GLN A 376 28.40 4.09 -4.78
C GLN A 376 28.92 4.96 -5.94
N ASP A 377 28.05 5.33 -6.88
CA ASP A 377 28.37 6.31 -7.93
C ASP A 377 28.20 7.74 -7.37
N GLU A 378 29.21 8.26 -6.67
CA GLU A 378 29.35 9.71 -6.57
C GLU A 378 29.59 10.27 -7.98
N PRO A 379 28.95 11.38 -8.39
CA PRO A 379 29.36 12.04 -9.63
C PRO A 379 30.80 12.48 -9.45
N GLU A 380 31.73 11.92 -10.23
CA GLU A 380 33.09 12.44 -10.36
C GLU A 380 33.01 13.95 -10.48
N GLU A 381 33.61 14.66 -9.51
CA GLU A 381 33.87 16.09 -9.61
C GLU A 381 34.52 16.33 -10.96
N ALA A 382 33.76 16.89 -11.90
CA ALA A 382 34.30 17.29 -13.18
C ALA A 382 35.44 18.28 -12.90
N ASP A 383 36.67 17.85 -13.22
CA ASP A 383 37.91 18.61 -13.13
C ASP A 383 37.69 20.08 -13.54
N ILE A 384 37.59 20.96 -12.54
CA ILE A 384 37.69 22.39 -12.77
C ILE A 384 39.18 22.68 -12.99
N GLU A 385 39.62 22.70 -14.25
CA GLU A 385 40.95 23.21 -14.59
C GLU A 385 41.11 24.66 -14.11
N PRO A 386 42.19 25.02 -13.37
CA PRO A 386 42.32 26.34 -12.80
C PRO A 386 42.90 27.34 -13.80
N SER A 387 42.06 28.31 -14.17
CA SER A 387 42.36 29.73 -14.45
C SER A 387 43.24 30.14 -15.64
N SER A 388 42.79 31.19 -16.34
CA SER A 388 43.70 32.27 -16.74
C SER A 388 43.00 33.64 -16.64
N PRO A 389 43.51 34.58 -15.82
CA PRO A 389 42.85 35.85 -15.55
C PRO A 389 43.41 36.98 -16.40
N HIS A 390 43.34 36.94 -17.74
CA HIS A 390 43.67 38.10 -18.59
C HIS A 390 42.85 38.08 -19.89
N SER A 391 41.74 38.83 -19.93
CA SER A 391 41.30 39.54 -21.14
C SER A 391 40.16 40.50 -20.79
N THR A 392 40.55 41.75 -20.61
CA THR A 392 39.71 42.95 -20.57
C THR A 392 38.94 43.16 -21.87
N GLY A 393 37.66 43.56 -21.81
CA GLY A 393 37.02 44.40 -22.84
C GLY A 393 35.65 43.95 -23.37
N ILE A 394 34.61 44.62 -22.91
CA ILE A 394 33.27 44.75 -23.53
C ILE A 394 33.39 45.75 -24.74
N PRO A 395 32.41 45.92 -25.66
CA PRO A 395 31.69 45.00 -26.56
C PRO A 395 31.87 45.40 -28.05
N ARG A 396 31.38 44.62 -29.02
CA ARG A 396 30.84 45.21 -30.26
C ARG A 396 29.58 44.50 -30.76
N SER A 397 28.59 45.32 -31.01
CA SER A 397 27.35 45.04 -31.70
C SER A 397 27.59 44.78 -33.19
N SER A 398 26.60 44.09 -33.79
CA SER A 398 25.87 44.54 -34.98
C SER A 398 26.00 43.73 -36.29
N PHE A 399 24.80 43.47 -36.84
CA PHE A 399 24.40 43.30 -38.24
C PHE A 399 24.71 42.01 -39.03
N ILE A 400 23.61 41.30 -39.34
CA ILE A 400 23.11 40.89 -40.67
C ILE A 400 24.13 40.35 -41.69
N ARG A 401 23.96 39.07 -42.06
CA ARG A 401 23.43 38.67 -43.37
C ARG A 401 22.78 37.30 -43.33
#